data_AF-A0A6A5WAU2-F1
#
_entry.id   AF-A0A6A5WAU2-F1
#
_cell.length_a   1.000
_cell.length_b   1.000
_cell.length_c   1.000
_cell.angle_alpha   90.00
_cell.angle_beta   90.00
_cell.angle_gamma   90.00
#
_symmetry.space_group_name_H-M   'P 1'
#
loop_
_entity.id
_entity.type
_entity.pdbx_description
1 polymer ?
#
loop_
_entity_poly.entity_id
_entity_poly.type
_entity_poly.pdbx_seq_one_letter_code
_entity_poly.pdbx_strand_id
1 'polypeptide(L)'
;NEPTPHSHASYPTTMSCRAAFDSAFYCTSFAGKFNHIYRYGETRSCSEHWSDWRFCMSLKGMSAAGRREHVVDRYREKEERVRRGANSEDVWGVR
;
A
#
# COMPACT_ATOMS: atom_id res chain seq x y z
N ASN A 1 -27.46 4.70 -5.56
CA ASN A 1 -26.30 5.00 -4.73
C ASN A 1 -25.19 5.48 -5.64
N GLU A 2 -25.02 6.79 -5.69
CA GLU A 2 -24.04 7.48 -6.52
C GLU A 2 -22.63 7.16 -5.99
N PRO A 3 -21.64 6.77 -6.81
CA PRO A 3 -20.26 6.66 -6.35
C PRO A 3 -19.73 8.06 -6.06
N THR A 4 -19.54 8.40 -4.79
CA THR A 4 -18.96 9.69 -4.39
C THR A 4 -17.53 9.81 -4.93
N PRO A 5 -17.19 10.88 -5.68
CA PRO A 5 -15.82 11.11 -6.11
C PRO A 5 -15.02 11.62 -4.90
N HIS A 6 -14.06 10.84 -4.41
CA HIS A 6 -13.12 11.32 -3.42
C HIS A 6 -12.37 12.52 -4.01
N SER A 7 -12.53 13.68 -3.38
CA SER A 7 -11.81 14.88 -3.77
C SER A 7 -10.31 14.60 -3.61
N HIS A 8 -9.51 15.10 -4.57
CA HIS A 8 -8.04 15.00 -4.60
C HIS A 8 -7.33 15.44 -3.30
N ALA A 9 -8.06 16.02 -2.33
CA ALA A 9 -7.58 16.41 -1.01
C ALA A 9 -7.33 15.24 -0.04
N SER A 10 -7.82 14.03 -0.33
CA SER A 10 -7.79 12.91 0.63
C SER A 10 -6.50 12.07 0.59
N TYR A 11 -5.78 12.07 -0.53
CA TYR A 11 -4.58 11.24 -0.69
C TYR A 11 -3.33 11.94 -0.14
N PRO A 12 -2.44 11.21 0.55
CA PRO A 12 -1.21 11.80 1.05
C PRO A 12 -0.31 12.22 -0.13
N THR A 13 0.23 13.44 -0.08
CA THR A 13 1.13 13.97 -1.11
C THR A 13 2.60 13.61 -0.88
N THR A 14 2.90 12.96 0.25
CA THR A 14 4.27 12.62 0.68
C THR A 14 4.32 11.20 1.22
N MET A 15 5.47 10.54 1.04
CA MET A 15 5.73 9.22 1.61
C MET A 15 7.12 9.15 2.24
N SER A 16 7.25 8.33 3.30
CA SER A 16 8.53 8.10 3.97
C SER A 16 9.19 6.81 3.48
N CYS A 17 10.33 6.92 2.80
CA CYS A 17 11.06 5.74 2.33
C CYS A 17 11.62 4.89 3.48
N ARG A 18 11.90 5.53 4.63
CA ARG A 18 12.34 4.84 5.85
C ARG A 18 11.23 3.91 6.35
N ALA A 19 10.01 4.44 6.47
CA ALA A 19 8.86 3.66 6.90
C ALA A 19 8.53 2.53 5.90
N ALA A 20 8.63 2.81 4.59
CA ALA A 20 8.45 1.79 3.56
C ALA A 20 9.48 0.65 3.68
N PHE A 21 10.75 0.98 3.91
CA PHE A 21 11.81 0.00 4.14
C PHE A 21 11.55 -0.85 5.39
N ASP A 22 11.24 -0.20 6.53
CA ASP A 22 10.98 -0.91 7.78
C ASP A 22 9.81 -1.89 7.60
N SER A 23 8.74 -1.50 6.90
CA SER A 23 7.61 -2.39 6.60
C SER A 23 8.01 -3.61 5.76
N ALA A 24 8.87 -3.43 4.75
CA ALA A 24 9.36 -4.50 3.90
C ALA A 24 10.28 -5.46 4.68
N PHE A 25 11.20 -4.90 5.46
CA PHE A 25 12.15 -5.65 6.27
C PHE A 25 11.46 -6.51 7.34
N TYR A 26 10.50 -5.94 8.07
CA TYR A 26 9.74 -6.69 9.06
C TYR A 26 8.81 -7.72 8.42
N CYS A 27 8.29 -7.46 7.22
CA CYS A 27 7.51 -8.46 6.50
C CYS A 27 8.36 -9.69 6.16
N THR A 28 9.61 -9.51 5.72
CA THR A 28 10.52 -10.61 5.39
C THR A 28 11.13 -11.28 6.62
N SER A 29 11.09 -10.62 7.77
CA SER A 29 11.73 -11.12 8.99
C SER A 29 11.00 -12.36 9.53
N PHE A 30 11.74 -13.46 9.65
CA PHE A 30 11.21 -14.75 10.10
C PHE A 30 10.79 -14.76 11.57
N ALA A 31 11.44 -13.92 12.40
CA ALA A 31 11.27 -13.91 13.85
C ALA A 31 9.81 -13.71 14.30
N GLY A 32 9.04 -12.87 13.61
CA GLY A 32 7.62 -12.64 13.93
C GLY A 32 6.64 -13.59 13.23
N LYS A 33 7.13 -14.41 12.29
CA LYS A 33 6.28 -15.22 11.39
C LYS A 33 6.40 -16.72 11.61
N PHE A 34 7.26 -17.16 12.54
CA PHE A 34 7.49 -18.57 12.85
C PHE A 34 6.20 -19.35 13.10
N ASN A 35 5.28 -18.83 13.92
CA ASN A 35 4.01 -19.50 14.21
C ASN A 35 3.11 -19.69 12.97
N HIS A 36 3.06 -18.69 12.09
CA HIS A 36 2.27 -18.76 10.85
C HIS A 36 2.84 -19.80 9.89
N ILE A 37 4.17 -19.79 9.72
CA ILE A 37 4.89 -20.74 8.88
C ILE A 37 4.76 -22.16 9.46
N TYR A 38 4.88 -22.32 10.78
CA TYR A 38 4.70 -23.60 11.44
C TYR A 38 3.29 -24.15 11.27
N ARG A 39 2.25 -23.31 11.38
CA ARG A 39 0.86 -23.75 11.31
C ARG A 39 0.34 -23.98 9.89
N TYR A 40 0.70 -23.11 8.96
CA TYR A 40 0.13 -23.09 7.60
C TYR A 40 1.12 -23.47 6.50
N GLY A 41 2.42 -23.55 6.80
CA GLY A 41 3.46 -23.89 5.82
C GLY A 41 3.71 -22.80 4.77
N GLU A 42 2.98 -21.69 4.80
CA GLU A 42 3.06 -20.62 3.80
C GLU A 42 3.70 -19.33 4.36
N THR A 43 4.47 -18.68 3.49
CA THR A 43 4.94 -17.31 3.70
C THR A 43 4.06 -16.36 2.90
N ARG A 44 3.52 -15.33 3.55
CA ARG A 44 2.76 -14.29 2.86
C ARG A 44 3.69 -13.54 1.90
N SER A 45 3.19 -13.22 0.71
CA SER A 45 3.94 -12.42 -0.25
C SER A 45 4.24 -11.03 0.30
N CYS A 46 5.51 -10.73 0.53
CA CYS A 46 5.98 -9.40 0.94
C CYS A 46 6.29 -8.47 -0.24
N SER A 47 5.94 -8.87 -1.47
CA SER A 47 6.30 -8.14 -2.69
C SER A 47 5.74 -6.72 -2.74
N GLU A 48 4.57 -6.50 -2.15
CA GLU A 48 3.92 -5.19 -2.12
C GLU A 48 4.74 -4.16 -1.34
N HIS A 49 5.23 -4.51 -0.15
CA HIS A 49 6.07 -3.62 0.65
C HIS A 49 7.38 -3.27 -0.06
N TRP A 50 7.99 -4.25 -0.73
CA TRP A 50 9.18 -4.01 -1.55
C TRP A 50 8.90 -3.13 -2.77
N SER A 51 7.70 -3.25 -3.37
CA SER A 51 7.28 -2.37 -4.47
C SER A 51 7.14 -0.91 -4.00
N ASP A 52 6.59 -0.69 -2.82
CA ASP A 52 6.43 0.65 -2.24
C ASP A 52 7.79 1.28 -1.91
N TRP A 53 8.74 0.49 -1.40
CA TRP A 53 10.12 0.96 -1.18
C TRP A 53 10.84 1.33 -2.49
N ARG A 54 10.79 0.47 -3.52
CA ARG A 54 11.40 0.78 -4.83
C ARG A 54 10.79 2.02 -5.45
N PHE A 55 9.47 2.16 -5.36
CA PHE A 55 8.77 3.35 -5.81
C PHE A 55 9.28 4.60 -5.09
N CYS A 56 9.35 4.58 -3.76
CA CYS A 56 9.87 5.71 -2.98
C CYS A 56 11.32 6.08 -3.33
N MET A 57 12.18 5.08 -3.59
CA MET A 57 13.56 5.31 -4.02
C MET A 57 13.62 5.94 -5.42
N SER A 58 12.74 5.53 -6.34
CA SER A 58 12.65 6.11 -7.69
C SER A 58 12.26 7.59 -7.68
N LEU A 59 11.45 8.01 -6.71
CA LEU A 59 10.99 9.39 -6.53
C LEU A 59 12.09 10.37 -6.07
N LYS A 60 13.20 9.87 -5.51
CA LYS A 60 14.29 10.73 -5.04
C LYS A 60 14.99 11.47 -6.20
N GLY A 61 15.00 10.89 -7.40
CA GLY A 61 15.58 11.52 -8.59
C GLY A 61 14.68 12.55 -9.27
N MET A 62 13.41 12.68 -8.85
CA MET A 62 12.41 13.53 -9.49
C MET A 62 12.30 14.92 -8.82
N SER A 63 11.79 15.89 -9.57
CA SER A 63 11.46 17.23 -9.07
C SER A 63 10.39 17.16 -7.97
N ALA A 64 10.37 18.15 -7.07
CA ALA A 64 9.43 18.18 -5.96
C ALA A 64 7.95 18.24 -6.41
N ALA A 65 7.67 18.86 -7.56
CA ALA A 65 6.33 18.90 -8.14
C ALA A 65 5.89 17.52 -8.65
N GLY A 66 6.70 16.90 -9.52
CA GLY A 66 6.38 15.57 -10.07
C GLY A 66 6.32 14.48 -8.99
N ARG A 67 7.11 14.61 -7.92
CA ARG A 67 7.04 13.68 -6.78
C ARG A 67 5.65 13.64 -6.14
N ARG A 68 5.01 14.78 -5.93
CA ARG A 68 3.69 14.84 -5.26
C ARG A 68 2.62 14.16 -6.12
N GLU A 69 2.63 14.45 -7.41
CA GLU A 69 1.69 13.89 -8.38
C GLU A 69 1.81 12.36 -8.44
N HIS A 70 3.02 11.84 -8.62
CA HIS A 70 3.25 10.39 -8.64
C HIS A 70 2.86 9.70 -7.34
N VAL A 71 3.10 10.34 -6.18
CA VAL A 71 2.67 9.79 -4.90
C VAL A 71 1.15 9.68 -4.84
N VAL A 72 0.43 10.74 -5.21
CA VAL A 72 -1.05 10.73 -5.23
C VAL A 72 -1.58 9.64 -6.16
N ASP A 73 -1.04 9.54 -7.38
CA ASP A 73 -1.43 8.52 -8.36
C ASP A 73 -1.21 7.11 -7.81
N ARG A 74 -0.06 6.86 -7.17
CA ARG A 74 0.24 5.57 -6.55
C ARG A 74 -0.77 5.18 -5.47
N TYR A 75 -1.19 6.12 -4.62
CA TYR A 75 -2.18 5.86 -3.58
C TYR A 75 -3.58 5.64 -4.16
N ARG A 76 -3.93 6.39 -5.22
CA ARG A 76 -5.17 6.21 -5.97
C ARG A 76 -5.25 4.81 -6.59
N GLU A 77 -4.22 4.38 -7.31
CA GLU A 77 -4.15 3.03 -7.90
C GLU A 77 -4.25 1.93 -6.83
N LYS A 78 -3.64 2.15 -5.66
CA LYS A 78 -3.65 1.20 -4.54
C LYS A 78 -5.05 1.06 -3.96
N GLU A 79 -5.76 2.17 -3.75
CA GLU A 79 -7.14 2.16 -3.28
C GLU A 79 -8.07 1.51 -4.30
N GLU A 80 -7.94 1.86 -5.58
CA GLU A 80 -8.73 1.23 -6.64
C GLU A 80 -8.52 -0.29 -6.69
N ARG A 81 -7.28 -0.76 -6.46
CA ARG A 81 -6.98 -2.20 -6.37
C ARG A 81 -7.66 -2.85 -5.17
N VAL A 82 -7.64 -2.20 -4.01
CA VAL A 82 -8.29 -2.71 -2.79
C VAL A 82 -9.82 -2.74 -2.97
N ARG A 83 -10.39 -1.67 -3.54
CA ARG A 83 -11.82 -1.57 -3.82
C ARG A 83 -12.32 -2.60 -4.83
N ARG A 84 -11.51 -2.97 -5.82
CA ARG A 84 -11.85 -4.05 -6.78
C ARG A 84 -11.81 -5.45 -6.14
N GLY A 85 -11.10 -5.60 -5.02
CA GLY A 85 -11.07 -6.86 -4.27
C GLY A 85 -12.31 -7.02 -3.40
N ALA A 86 -12.42 -8.17 -2.71
CA ALA A 86 -13.44 -8.35 -1.68
C ALA A 86 -13.18 -7.38 -0.53
N ASN A 87 -14.00 -6.32 -0.43
CA ASN A 87 -13.90 -5.30 0.60
C ASN A 87 -15.02 -5.48 1.63
N SER A 88 -14.72 -5.26 2.90
CA SER A 88 -15.72 -5.24 3.98
C SER A 88 -16.82 -4.20 3.78
N GLU A 89 -16.57 -3.12 3.02
CA GLU A 89 -17.55 -2.08 2.69
C GLU A 89 -18.79 -2.66 1.98
N ASP A 90 -18.64 -3.73 1.20
CA ASP A 90 -19.74 -4.39 0.49
C ASP A 90 -20.74 -5.06 1.45
N VAL A 91 -20.31 -5.44 2.65
CA VAL A 91 -21.16 -6.13 3.66
C VAL A 91 -22.11 -5.15 4.36
N TRP A 92 -21.74 -3.87 4.46
CA TRP A 92 -22.53 -2.85 5.17
C TRP A 92 -23.70 -2.31 4.35
N GLY A 93 -23.70 -2.50 3.03
CA GLY A 93 -24.79 -2.07 2.14
C GLY A 93 -26.04 -2.96 2.15
N VAL A 94 -26.01 -4.09 2.88
CA VAL A 94 -27.10 -5.08 2.93
C VAL A 94 -28.01 -4.89 4.17
N ARG A 95 -27.90 -3.76 4.90
CA ARG A 95 -28.71 -3.44 6.08
C ARG A 95 -29.65 -2.27 5.85
#